data_AF-A0A2A1ZNG1-F1
#
_entry.id   AF-A0A2A1ZNG1-F1
#
_cell.length_a   1.000
_cell.length_b   1.000
_cell.length_c   1.000
_cell.angle_alpha   90.00
_cell.angle_beta   90.00
_cell.angle_gamma   90.00
#
_symmetry.space_group_name_H-M   'P 1'
#
loop_
_entity.id
_entity.type
_entity.pdbx_description
1 polymer ?
#
loop_
_entity_poly.entity_id
_entity_poly.type
_entity_poly.pdbx_seq_one_letter_code
_entity_poly.pdbx_strand_id
1 'polypeptide(L)'
;MKYCSNCFIIAKEVAKGKHKETNGEHLQIIMDMDEKTYKNFNEQIKKEFKLQGQARNGIGRQYGKISKSEIKDLEQACIYTCKDGDIDSNIDKAQIKEWYEQSYQKEKILELRNLIEYLDSNKREYEYDSISVVRNIKRRIIKYHLEFKYRLPTKNVLETYT
;
A
#
# COMPACT_ATOMS: atom_id res chain seq x y z
N MET A 1 22.49 20.85 19.23
CA MET A 1 21.96 19.48 19.24
C MET A 1 22.02 18.95 17.81
N LYS A 2 23.04 18.14 17.47
CA LYS A 2 23.21 17.61 16.12
C LYS A 2 22.26 16.42 15.94
N TYR A 3 21.03 16.70 15.52
CA TYR A 3 20.12 15.66 15.06
C TYR A 3 20.47 15.31 13.62
N CYS A 4 21.50 14.50 13.40
CA CYS A 4 21.58 13.73 12.18
C CYS A 4 22.66 12.66 12.32
N SER A 5 22.25 11.41 12.25
CA SER A 5 23.11 10.31 11.86
C SER A 5 22.22 9.11 11.57
N ASN A 6 21.47 9.21 10.47
CA ASN A 6 21.20 8.17 9.46
C ASN A 6 19.91 8.51 8.67
N CYS A 7 19.70 7.83 7.55
CA CYS A 7 18.72 8.19 6.52
C CYS A 7 17.29 8.34 7.06
N PHE A 8 16.53 9.30 6.54
CA PHE A 8 15.12 9.48 6.86
C PHE A 8 14.25 9.69 5.62
N ILE A 9 12.98 9.30 5.73
CA ILE A 9 11.90 9.58 4.79
C ILE A 9 10.70 10.04 5.62
N ILE A 10 10.18 11.23 5.33
CA ILE A 10 8.91 11.74 5.86
C ILE A 10 8.00 11.94 4.66
N ALA A 11 6.94 11.14 4.55
CA ALA A 11 5.96 11.25 3.48
C ALA A 11 4.62 11.75 4.02
N LYS A 12 4.01 12.69 3.32
CA LYS A 12 2.63 13.14 3.59
C LYS A 12 1.67 12.27 2.80
N GLU A 13 0.71 11.66 3.51
CA GLU A 13 -0.30 10.78 2.92
C GLU A 13 -1.72 11.29 3.22
N VAL A 14 -2.63 11.13 2.27
CA VAL A 14 -4.07 11.38 2.46
C VAL A 14 -4.87 10.09 2.29
N ALA A 15 -5.31 9.50 3.42
CA ALA A 15 -6.17 8.32 3.41
C ALA A 15 -7.65 8.68 3.24
N LYS A 16 -8.25 8.32 2.10
CA LYS A 16 -9.69 8.52 1.86
C LYS A 16 -10.55 7.76 2.88
N GLY A 17 -11.45 8.48 3.55
CA GLY A 17 -12.45 7.89 4.46
C GLY A 17 -11.91 7.41 5.80
N LYS A 18 -10.65 7.73 6.14
CA LYS A 18 -10.02 7.44 7.45
C LYS A 18 -9.64 8.75 8.14
N HIS A 19 -9.25 8.65 9.42
CA HIS A 19 -8.76 9.77 10.24
C HIS A 19 -9.64 11.02 10.11
N LYS A 20 -10.89 10.92 10.57
CA LYS A 20 -11.90 11.98 10.43
C LYS A 20 -11.41 13.32 10.98
N GLU A 21 -10.61 13.27 12.05
CA GLU A 21 -10.06 14.45 12.72
C GLU A 21 -9.09 15.24 11.85
N THR A 22 -8.44 14.59 10.87
CA THR A 22 -7.45 15.20 9.97
C THR A 22 -7.85 15.12 8.50
N ASN A 23 -9.12 14.81 8.21
CA ASN A 23 -9.59 14.56 6.84
C ASN A 23 -8.74 13.53 6.06
N GLY A 24 -8.17 12.56 6.77
CA GLY A 24 -7.32 11.52 6.16
C GLY A 24 -5.82 11.85 6.13
N GLU A 25 -5.43 13.08 6.43
CA GLU A 25 -4.02 13.49 6.44
C GLU A 25 -3.25 12.76 7.54
N HIS A 26 -2.14 12.13 7.18
CA HIS A 26 -1.22 11.51 8.12
C HIS A 26 0.21 11.50 7.58
N LEU A 27 1.18 11.43 8.49
CA LEU A 27 2.59 11.35 8.15
C LEU A 27 3.06 9.90 8.27
N GLN A 28 3.73 9.41 7.23
CA GLN A 28 4.54 8.19 7.29
C GLN A 28 6.00 8.56 7.47
N ILE A 29 6.66 7.95 8.45
CA ILE A 29 8.04 8.28 8.80
C ILE A 29 8.87 6.99 8.88
N ILE A 30 9.92 6.92 8.07
CA ILE A 30 10.97 5.91 8.16
C ILE A 30 12.25 6.62 8.55
N MET A 31 12.88 6.21 9.63
CA MET A 31 14.11 6.80 10.13
C MET A 31 15.01 5.70 10.66
N ASP A 32 16.28 5.73 10.28
CA ASP A 32 17.30 4.92 10.92
C ASP A 32 17.85 5.66 12.15
N MET A 33 17.67 5.04 13.31
CA MET A 33 18.02 5.59 14.62
C MET A 33 18.41 4.45 15.55
N ASP A 34 19.29 4.72 16.51
CA ASP A 34 19.47 3.84 17.65
C ASP A 34 18.22 3.84 18.55
N GLU A 35 18.07 2.78 19.35
CA GLU A 35 16.88 2.58 20.18
C GLU A 35 16.62 3.73 21.17
N LYS A 36 17.68 4.32 21.73
CA LYS A 36 17.57 5.42 22.70
C LYS A 36 17.10 6.69 22.00
N THR A 37 17.68 7.03 20.86
CA THR A 37 17.26 8.19 20.05
C THR A 37 15.83 8.03 19.56
N TYR A 38 15.47 6.84 19.05
CA TYR A 38 14.10 6.53 18.63
C TYR A 38 13.08 6.70 19.76
N LYS A 39 13.40 6.24 20.97
CA LYS A 39 12.51 6.38 22.13
C LYS A 39 12.30 7.85 22.48
N ASN A 40 13.38 8.62 22.57
CA ASN A 40 13.32 10.06 22.89
C ASN A 40 12.54 10.84 21.82
N PHE A 41 12.78 10.54 20.54
CA PHE A 41 12.07 11.13 19.41
C PHE A 41 10.55 10.88 19.51
N ASN A 42 10.14 9.64 19.77
CA ASN A 42 8.74 9.29 19.93
C ASN A 42 8.08 9.99 21.12
N GLU A 43 8.76 10.10 22.25
CA GLU A 43 8.23 10.80 23.42
C GLU A 43 8.07 12.30 23.14
N GLN A 44 9.04 12.90 22.45
CA GLN A 44 9.00 14.31 22.08
C GLN A 44 7.87 14.62 21.09
N ILE A 45 7.71 13.83 20.02
CA ILE A 45 6.62 14.02 19.05
C ILE A 45 5.25 13.92 19.72
N LYS A 46 5.05 12.92 20.57
CA LYS A 46 3.77 12.76 21.29
C LYS A 46 3.48 13.96 22.19
N LYS A 47 4.51 14.50 22.85
CA LYS A 47 4.38 15.67 23.72
C LYS A 47 4.09 16.93 22.93
N GLU A 48 4.82 17.17 21.84
CA GLU A 48 4.71 18.35 20.99
C GLU A 48 3.32 18.43 20.34
N PHE A 49 2.89 17.34 19.71
CA PHE A 49 1.62 17.27 18.98
C PHE A 49 0.45 16.75 19.82
N LYS A 50 0.67 16.51 21.13
CA LYS A 50 -0.35 16.01 22.08
C LYS A 50 -1.06 14.75 21.59
N LEU A 51 -0.32 13.84 20.95
CA LEU A 51 -0.90 12.67 20.27
C LEU A 51 -1.35 11.58 21.25
N GLN A 52 -2.48 10.96 20.94
CA GLN A 52 -3.04 9.86 21.71
C GLN A 52 -2.75 8.49 21.07
N GLY A 53 -2.20 7.57 21.87
CA GLY A 53 -1.88 6.20 21.44
C GLY A 53 -3.06 5.23 21.56
N GLN A 54 -4.17 5.66 22.13
CA GLN A 54 -5.37 4.86 22.38
C GLN A 54 -6.61 5.66 21.97
N ALA A 55 -7.63 4.99 21.45
CA ALA A 55 -8.91 5.63 21.17
C ALA A 55 -9.64 5.92 22.50
N ARG A 56 -9.76 7.19 22.88
CA ARG A 56 -10.44 7.65 24.09
C ARG A 56 -11.08 9.01 23.83
N ASN A 57 -12.11 9.37 24.62
CA ASN A 57 -12.79 10.67 24.55
C ASN A 57 -13.32 11.02 23.15
N GLY A 58 -13.76 10.02 22.38
CA GLY A 58 -14.26 10.22 21.02
C GLY A 58 -13.18 10.50 19.96
N ILE A 59 -11.90 10.46 20.32
CA ILE A 59 -10.77 10.65 19.42
C ILE A 59 -10.13 9.28 19.13
N GLY A 60 -9.86 9.00 17.85
CA GLY A 60 -9.17 7.78 17.43
C GLY A 60 -7.70 7.72 17.86
N ARG A 61 -7.05 6.58 17.65
CA ARG A 61 -5.59 6.47 17.82
C ARG A 61 -4.89 7.33 16.76
N GLN A 62 -3.99 8.22 17.19
CA GLN A 62 -3.35 9.23 16.34
C GLN A 62 -1.92 8.88 15.90
N TYR A 63 -1.29 7.88 16.53
CA TYR A 63 0.03 7.41 16.08
C TYR A 63 0.18 5.89 16.14
N GLY A 64 0.86 5.34 15.15
CA GLY A 64 1.29 3.95 15.06
C GLY A 64 2.78 3.80 15.36
N LYS A 65 3.21 2.60 15.73
CA LYS A 65 4.62 2.22 15.65
C LYS A 65 4.69 0.87 14.94
N ILE A 66 5.64 0.74 14.03
CA ILE A 66 6.00 -0.54 13.41
C ILE A 66 7.38 -0.88 13.96
N SER A 67 7.51 -2.05 14.58
CA SER A 67 8.79 -2.52 15.09
C SER A 67 9.69 -3.01 13.95
N LYS A 68 11.01 -2.98 14.18
CA LYS A 68 11.99 -3.54 13.22
C LYS A 68 11.67 -4.99 12.86
N SER A 69 11.18 -5.79 13.81
CA SER A 69 10.75 -7.18 13.60
C SER A 69 9.51 -7.33 12.70
N GLU A 70 8.70 -6.29 12.55
CA GLU A 70 7.53 -6.28 11.67
C GLU A 70 7.89 -5.89 10.23
N ILE A 71 9.06 -5.25 10.02
CA ILE A 71 9.57 -4.89 8.69
C ILE A 71 10.36 -6.09 8.14
N LYS A 72 9.72 -6.86 7.27
CA LYS A 72 10.36 -8.01 6.60
C LYS A 72 11.30 -7.58 5.47
N ASP A 73 10.96 -6.47 4.81
CA ASP A 73 11.65 -5.94 3.66
C ASP A 73 11.61 -4.40 3.76
N LEU A 74 12.79 -3.80 3.91
CA LEU A 74 12.95 -2.36 4.09
C LEU A 74 12.66 -1.61 2.79
N GLU A 75 13.02 -2.17 1.65
CA GLU A 75 12.81 -1.56 0.34
C GLU A 75 11.31 -1.46 0.05
N GLN A 76 10.55 -2.52 0.33
CA GLN A 76 9.09 -2.49 0.22
C GLN A 76 8.44 -1.47 1.17
N ALA A 77 9.00 -1.27 2.36
CA ALA A 77 8.53 -0.21 3.26
C ALA A 77 8.79 1.19 2.67
N CYS A 78 9.98 1.43 2.12
CA CYS A 78 10.30 2.69 1.44
C CYS A 78 9.38 2.94 0.25
N ILE A 79 9.16 1.95 -0.62
CA ILE A 79 8.24 2.03 -1.77
C ILE A 79 6.83 2.38 -1.31
N TYR A 80 6.33 1.70 -0.27
CA TYR A 80 4.99 1.94 0.27
C TYR A 80 4.84 3.36 0.84
N THR A 81 5.87 3.86 1.52
CA THR A 81 5.89 5.21 2.10
C THR A 81 5.98 6.29 1.03
N CYS A 82 6.68 6.06 -0.08
CA CYS A 82 6.87 7.07 -1.12
C CYS A 82 5.64 7.28 -2.03
N LYS A 83 4.58 6.46 -1.92
CA LYS A 83 3.49 6.35 -2.91
C LYS A 83 2.69 7.62 -3.26
N ASP A 84 2.67 8.61 -2.38
CA ASP A 84 1.91 9.86 -2.57
C ASP A 84 2.77 11.02 -3.10
N GLY A 85 4.10 10.85 -3.15
CA GLY A 85 5.03 11.77 -3.81
C GLY A 85 5.39 13.06 -3.06
N ASP A 86 4.66 13.44 -2.02
CA ASP A 86 5.04 14.56 -1.13
C ASP A 86 5.97 14.07 -0.01
N ILE A 87 7.28 14.16 -0.26
CA ILE A 87 8.33 13.54 0.56
C ILE A 87 9.40 14.56 0.94
N ASP A 88 9.77 14.57 2.22
CA ASP A 88 10.97 15.22 2.76
C ASP A 88 11.97 14.15 3.23
N SER A 89 13.22 14.23 2.76
CA SER A 89 14.23 13.18 2.94
C SER A 89 15.65 13.71 2.70
N ASN A 90 16.64 13.08 3.36
CA ASN A 90 18.05 13.23 3.04
C ASN A 90 18.59 12.13 2.11
N ILE A 91 17.73 11.26 1.59
CA ILE A 91 18.07 10.24 0.59
C ILE A 91 18.19 10.90 -0.79
N ASP A 92 19.01 10.31 -1.66
CA ASP A 92 19.16 10.78 -3.03
C ASP A 92 17.82 10.80 -3.78
N LYS A 93 17.61 11.87 -4.56
CA LYS A 93 16.35 12.10 -5.28
C LYS A 93 16.09 11.04 -6.34
N ALA A 94 17.12 10.47 -6.97
CA ALA A 94 16.93 9.42 -7.96
C ALA A 94 16.39 8.15 -7.30
N GLN A 95 16.85 7.82 -6.10
CA GLN A 95 16.35 6.68 -5.34
C GLN A 95 14.90 6.87 -4.89
N ILE A 96 14.54 8.07 -4.39
CA ILE A 96 13.15 8.38 -4.04
C ILE A 96 12.24 8.28 -5.26
N LYS A 97 12.70 8.77 -6.41
CA LYS A 97 11.97 8.68 -7.67
C LYS A 97 11.77 7.22 -8.10
N GLU A 98 12.81 6.39 -8.00
CA GLU A 98 12.72 4.97 -8.30
C GLU A 98 11.68 4.28 -7.41
N TRP A 99 11.69 4.53 -6.10
CA TRP A 99 10.70 3.96 -5.18
C TRP A 99 9.29 4.47 -5.45
N TYR A 100 9.14 5.74 -5.83
CA TYR A 100 7.85 6.29 -6.26
C TYR A 100 7.34 5.59 -7.54
N GLU A 101 8.19 5.38 -8.53
CA GLU A 101 7.83 4.69 -9.78
C GLU A 101 7.48 3.20 -9.53
N GLN A 102 8.15 2.56 -8.58
CA GLN A 102 7.82 1.21 -8.14
C GLN A 102 6.56 1.15 -7.27
N SER A 103 6.13 2.28 -6.70
CA SER A 103 4.96 2.34 -5.83
C SER A 103 3.70 2.15 -6.68
N TYR A 104 3.14 0.94 -6.61
CA TYR A 104 1.84 0.66 -7.20
C TYR A 104 0.77 1.45 -6.45
N GLN A 105 0.37 2.61 -6.97
CA GLN A 105 -0.99 3.07 -6.73
C GLN A 105 -1.90 2.04 -7.40
N LYS A 106 -2.56 1.20 -6.59
CA LYS A 106 -3.60 0.30 -7.09
C LYS A 106 -4.73 1.15 -7.65
N GLU A 107 -4.64 1.54 -8.92
CA GLU A 107 -5.84 1.69 -9.71
C GLU A 107 -6.52 0.32 -9.68
N LYS A 108 -7.59 0.22 -8.88
CA LYS A 108 -8.54 -0.87 -8.99
C LYS A 108 -9.28 -0.68 -10.30
N ILE A 109 -8.60 -0.95 -11.40
CA ILE A 109 -9.28 -1.16 -12.65
C ILE A 109 -8.80 -2.51 -13.13
N LEU A 110 -9.41 -3.54 -12.56
CA LEU A 110 -9.71 -4.69 -13.39
C LEU A 110 -10.62 -4.10 -14.47
N GLU A 111 -10.05 -3.75 -15.63
CA GLU A 111 -10.81 -3.31 -16.80
C GLU A 111 -11.63 -4.52 -17.24
N LEU A 112 -12.76 -4.73 -16.55
CA LEU A 112 -13.68 -5.84 -16.76
C LEU A 112 -14.10 -5.88 -18.23
N ARG A 113 -14.21 -4.70 -18.86
CA ARG A 113 -14.44 -4.56 -20.28
C ARG A 113 -13.39 -5.30 -21.11
N ASN A 114 -12.10 -5.04 -20.90
CA ASN A 114 -11.02 -5.69 -21.66
C ASN A 114 -10.97 -7.21 -21.40
N LEU A 115 -11.25 -7.63 -20.16
CA LEU A 115 -11.36 -9.06 -19.83
C LEU A 115 -12.56 -9.71 -20.54
N ILE A 116 -13.72 -9.05 -20.56
CA ILE A 116 -14.92 -9.53 -21.26
C ILE A 116 -14.65 -9.62 -22.77
N GLU A 117 -14.07 -8.58 -23.36
CA GLU A 117 -13.71 -8.55 -24.78
C GLU A 117 -12.70 -9.67 -25.14
N TYR A 118 -11.72 -9.94 -24.27
CA TYR A 118 -10.80 -11.06 -24.42
C TYR A 118 -11.51 -12.42 -24.33
N LEU A 119 -12.42 -12.60 -23.36
CA LEU A 119 -13.18 -13.83 -23.20
C LEU A 119 -14.11 -14.09 -24.39
N ASP A 120 -14.75 -13.04 -24.91
CA ASP A 120 -15.63 -13.06 -26.07
C ASP A 120 -14.88 -13.41 -27.36
N SER A 121 -13.73 -12.78 -27.59
CA SER A 121 -12.88 -13.02 -28.77
C SER A 121 -12.26 -14.42 -28.80
N ASN A 122 -12.20 -15.09 -27.64
CA ASN A 122 -11.64 -16.44 -27.51
C ASN A 122 -12.71 -17.51 -27.34
N LYS A 123 -14.00 -17.23 -27.54
CA LYS A 123 -15.08 -18.23 -27.42
C LYS A 123 -14.78 -19.46 -28.30
N ARG A 124 -14.97 -20.65 -27.73
CA ARG A 124 -15.07 -21.91 -28.49
C ARG A 124 -16.43 -22.51 -28.16
N GLU A 125 -17.07 -23.16 -29.11
CA GLU A 125 -18.26 -23.96 -28.86
C GLU A 125 -17.88 -25.10 -27.89
N TYR A 126 -18.66 -25.26 -26.82
CA TYR A 126 -18.45 -26.32 -25.84
C TYR A 126 -19.76 -26.99 -25.51
N GLU A 127 -19.70 -28.31 -25.37
CA GLU A 127 -20.76 -29.14 -24.82
C GLU A 127 -21.01 -28.81 -23.34
N TYR A 128 -22.28 -28.78 -22.98
CA TYR A 128 -22.83 -28.11 -21.81
C TYR A 128 -22.66 -28.94 -20.53
N ASP A 129 -21.43 -29.03 -19.99
CA ASP A 129 -21.21 -29.37 -18.59
C ASP A 129 -20.70 -28.17 -17.79
N SER A 130 -21.51 -27.74 -16.82
CA SER A 130 -21.33 -26.52 -16.03
C SER A 130 -19.99 -26.46 -15.30
N ILE A 131 -19.46 -27.59 -14.84
CA ILE A 131 -18.17 -27.67 -14.13
C ILE A 131 -17.01 -27.40 -15.09
N SER A 132 -17.08 -27.91 -16.31
CA SER A 132 -16.07 -27.71 -17.36
C SER A 132 -16.00 -26.24 -17.79
N VAL A 133 -17.16 -25.59 -17.92
CA VAL A 133 -17.26 -24.16 -18.29
C VAL A 133 -16.57 -23.27 -17.26
N VAL A 134 -16.85 -23.45 -15.97
CA VAL A 134 -16.23 -22.64 -14.89
C VAL A 134 -14.72 -22.84 -14.85
N ARG A 135 -14.23 -24.08 -15.01
CA ARG A 135 -12.78 -24.37 -15.04
C ARG A 135 -12.09 -23.68 -16.22
N ASN A 136 -12.75 -23.64 -17.38
CA ASN A 136 -12.22 -22.97 -18.57
C ASN A 136 -12.18 -21.45 -18.44
N ILE A 137 -13.21 -20.83 -17.88
CA ILE A 137 -13.23 -19.39 -17.58
C ILE A 137 -12.07 -19.03 -16.65
N LYS A 138 -11.88 -19.78 -15.55
CA LYS A 138 -10.77 -19.58 -14.61
C LYS A 138 -9.40 -19.62 -15.30
N ARG A 139 -9.17 -20.62 -16.17
CA ARG A 139 -7.91 -20.72 -16.94
C ARG A 139 -7.69 -19.53 -17.86
N ARG A 140 -8.73 -19.00 -18.49
CA ARG A 140 -8.63 -17.84 -19.40
C ARG A 140 -8.34 -16.55 -18.64
N ILE A 141 -8.98 -16.35 -17.49
CA ILE A 141 -8.66 -15.24 -16.59
C ILE A 141 -7.19 -15.30 -16.17
N ILE A 142 -6.68 -16.47 -15.79
CA ILE A 142 -5.25 -16.65 -15.45
C ILE A 142 -4.36 -16.28 -16.64
N LYS A 143 -4.67 -16.78 -17.84
CA LYS A 143 -3.89 -16.46 -19.05
C LYS A 143 -3.84 -14.96 -19.35
N TYR A 144 -4.99 -14.28 -19.31
CA TYR A 144 -5.06 -12.82 -19.49
C TYR A 144 -4.14 -12.09 -18.51
N HIS A 145 -4.19 -12.45 -17.22
CA HIS A 145 -3.35 -11.78 -16.22
C HIS A 145 -1.86 -12.06 -16.43
N LEU A 146 -1.49 -13.26 -16.88
CA LEU A 146 -0.11 -13.58 -17.22
C LEU A 146 0.38 -12.82 -18.46
N GLU A 147 -0.44 -12.77 -19.51
CA GLU A 147 -0.12 -12.14 -20.80
C GLU A 147 0.08 -10.62 -20.66
N PHE A 148 -0.83 -9.96 -19.96
CA PHE A 148 -0.77 -8.51 -19.73
C PHE A 148 -0.01 -8.11 -18.46
N LYS A 149 0.64 -9.08 -17.80
CA LYS A 149 1.41 -8.89 -16.55
C LYS A 149 0.60 -8.24 -15.42
N TYR A 150 -0.70 -8.50 -15.38
CA TYR A 150 -1.56 -8.08 -14.27
C TYR A 150 -1.43 -9.03 -13.08
N ARG A 151 -1.55 -8.48 -11.87
CA ARG A 151 -1.59 -9.29 -10.65
C ARG A 151 -2.83 -10.18 -10.65
N LEU A 152 -2.64 -11.49 -10.48
CA LEU A 152 -3.75 -12.43 -10.36
C LEU A 152 -4.68 -12.06 -9.19
N PRO A 153 -6.01 -12.03 -9.40
CA PRO A 153 -6.96 -11.75 -8.34
C PRO A 153 -6.89 -12.85 -7.28
N THR A 154 -6.87 -12.44 -6.01
CA THR A 154 -6.95 -13.38 -4.88
C THR A 154 -8.38 -13.87 -4.71
N LYS A 155 -8.56 -15.03 -4.05
CA LYS A 155 -9.88 -15.67 -3.84
C LYS A 155 -10.94 -14.68 -3.34
N ASN A 156 -10.58 -13.79 -2.41
CA ASN A 156 -11.49 -12.77 -1.85
C ASN A 156 -12.06 -11.79 -2.89
N VAL A 157 -11.32 -11.48 -3.96
CA VAL A 157 -11.79 -10.54 -5.00
C VAL A 157 -12.90 -11.15 -5.83
N LEU A 158 -12.87 -12.47 -6.07
CA LEU A 158 -13.87 -13.18 -6.86
C LEU A 158 -15.20 -13.35 -6.08
N GLU A 159 -15.13 -13.48 -4.77
CA GLU A 159 -16.30 -13.59 -3.88
C GLU A 159 -16.99 -12.24 -3.62
N THR A 160 -16.34 -11.11 -3.94
CA THR A 160 -16.93 -9.77 -3.75
C THR A 160 -18.04 -9.45 -4.76
N TYR A 161 -18.15 -10.22 -5.85
CA TYR A 161 -19.08 -9.98 -6.96
C TYR A 161 -20.11 -11.12 -7.15
N THR A 162 -20.16 -12.07 -6.20
CA THR A 162 -21.19 -13.11 -6.08
C THR A 162 -22.10 -12.78 -4.91
#